data_AF-A0A3S0ICD9-F1
#
_entry.id   AF-A0A3S0ICD9-F1
#
_cell.length_a   1.000
_cell.length_b   1.000
_cell.length_c   1.000
_cell.angle_alpha   90.00
_cell.angle_beta   90.00
_cell.angle_gamma   90.00
#
_symmetry.space_group_name_H-M   'P 1'
#
loop_
_entity.id
_entity.type
_entity.pdbx_description
1 polymer ?
#
loop_
_entity_poly.entity_id
_entity_poly.type
_entity_poly.pdbx_seq_one_letter_code
_entity_poly.pdbx_strand_id
1 'polypeptide(L)'
;MSFIESLTLMLALAYSASLLYWSGKKSGAVTTILITIGAGVSSLYWPLLVALAIAAISLTVFTRLRPEAAKGELRANSLRDGTQHLLALSMLLVGVQFAANTAMIKAGITPWLARPDVGDAFLPIAGGIEIKAIMTLGIWDQTHPAAAVMLAVVLLTGLLCKRAFCGWACPLGLAGEYLYKLRKRFIKHEFLPPAWLDWPLRMLKYLLLAALLYIIISMPTASIPHYLEGNYHKIADLKMALFFVTPGLITLACFAFILGLAAWRRQGFCRYICPYGALLGVMSFLSPLKIRRSAQHCLIESKGMNCDKCTRACPANISVHTQKNIRSDECQACMRCVSACPKKEALHFSTRNGIKLSARGLTIMLLLIMFLIPLGAYVGGFWHSQTLDQDRIYLIQHLNAIGH
;
A
#
# COMPACT_ATOMS: atom_id res chain seq x y z
N MET A 1 18.76 -2.87 4.64
CA MET A 1 18.03 -2.06 3.62
C MET A 1 18.92 -1.87 2.41
N SER A 2 18.38 -2.16 1.23
CA SER A 2 19.03 -1.86 -0.03
C SER A 2 19.06 -0.35 -0.33
N PHE A 3 19.87 0.04 -1.32
CA PHE A 3 19.99 1.45 -1.72
C PHE A 3 18.67 2.03 -2.22
N ILE A 4 17.88 1.26 -3.01
CA ILE A 4 16.59 1.73 -3.54
C ILE A 4 15.58 1.95 -2.41
N GLU A 5 15.52 1.04 -1.43
CA GLU A 5 14.67 1.22 -0.24
C GLU A 5 15.08 2.44 0.57
N SER A 6 16.39 2.62 0.78
CA SER A 6 16.93 3.78 1.50
C SER A 6 16.59 5.10 0.79
N LEU A 7 16.77 5.16 -0.53
CA LEU A 7 16.47 6.33 -1.34
C LEU A 7 14.98 6.66 -1.33
N THR A 8 14.12 5.66 -1.51
CA THR A 8 12.66 5.85 -1.56
C THR A 8 12.11 6.30 -0.21
N LEU A 9 12.62 5.73 0.88
CA LEU A 9 12.31 6.13 2.25
C LEU A 9 12.72 7.59 2.50
N MET A 10 13.95 7.97 2.15
CA MET A 10 14.44 9.34 2.36
C MET A 10 13.69 10.37 1.52
N LEU A 11 13.38 10.05 0.26
CA LEU A 11 12.55 10.91 -0.60
C LEU A 11 11.15 11.11 -0.02
N ALA A 12 10.51 10.05 0.47
CA ALA A 12 9.17 10.13 1.05
C ALA A 12 9.13 10.95 2.34
N LEU A 13 10.13 10.78 3.21
CA LEU A 13 10.26 11.57 4.45
C LEU A 13 10.58 13.04 4.14
N ALA A 14 11.50 13.31 3.20
CA ALA A 14 11.83 14.67 2.79
C ALA A 14 10.62 15.38 2.15
N TYR A 15 9.86 14.68 1.31
CA TYR A 15 8.62 15.23 0.74
C TYR A 15 7.56 15.51 1.82
N SER A 16 7.40 14.61 2.79
CA SER A 16 6.49 14.80 3.92
C SER A 16 6.88 15.99 4.79
N ALA A 17 8.18 16.15 5.08
CA ALA A 17 8.75 17.28 5.80
C ALA A 17 8.52 18.60 5.06
N SER A 18 8.65 18.61 3.73
CA SER A 18 8.32 19.76 2.87
C SER A 18 6.84 20.13 2.98
N LEU A 19 5.94 19.16 2.81
CA LEU A 19 4.49 19.40 2.92
C LEU A 19 4.09 19.92 4.32
N LEU A 20 4.73 19.44 5.38
CA LEU A 20 4.53 19.90 6.75
C LEU A 20 5.04 21.32 6.98
N TYR A 21 6.23 21.64 6.47
CA TYR A 21 6.83 22.97 6.57
C TYR A 21 5.94 24.04 5.93
N TRP A 22 5.46 23.77 4.71
CA TRP A 22 4.56 24.67 3.98
C TRP A 22 3.11 24.67 4.49
N SER A 23 2.76 23.80 5.46
CA SER A 23 1.43 23.80 6.05
C SER A 23 1.15 25.01 6.97
N GLY A 24 2.19 25.74 7.41
CA GLY A 24 2.04 26.92 8.28
C GLY A 24 1.49 26.62 9.69
N LYS A 25 1.41 25.34 10.10
CA LYS A 25 0.95 24.94 11.44
C LYS A 25 2.14 24.80 12.39
N LYS A 26 2.02 25.32 13.62
CA LYS A 26 3.06 25.19 14.67
C LYS A 26 3.47 23.73 14.91
N SER A 27 2.51 22.82 14.92
CA SER A 27 2.76 21.38 15.05
C SER A 27 3.54 20.79 13.85
N GLY A 28 3.39 21.37 12.65
CA GLY A 28 4.09 20.92 11.44
C GLY A 28 5.58 21.19 11.48
N ALA A 29 6.00 22.36 12.01
CA ALA A 29 7.41 22.70 12.15
C ALA A 29 8.14 21.74 13.12
N VAL A 30 7.51 21.40 14.24
CA VAL A 30 8.06 20.43 15.21
C VAL A 30 8.21 19.05 14.58
N THR A 31 7.19 18.57 13.85
CA THR A 31 7.25 17.26 13.18
C THR A 31 8.31 17.26 12.08
N THR A 32 8.45 18.34 11.31
CA THR A 32 9.52 18.47 10.31
C THR A 32 10.91 18.38 10.96
N ILE A 33 11.12 19.08 12.09
CA ILE A 33 12.39 19.02 12.83
C ILE A 33 12.67 17.58 13.31
N LEU A 34 11.68 16.90 13.90
CA LEU A 34 11.82 15.51 14.35
C LEU A 34 12.14 14.55 13.21
N ILE A 35 11.51 14.71 12.04
CA ILE A 35 11.80 13.89 10.84
C ILE A 35 13.23 14.14 10.37
N THR A 36 13.67 15.40 10.31
CA THR A 36 15.03 15.73 9.87
C THR A 36 16.09 15.23 10.85
N ILE A 37 15.83 15.31 12.16
CA ILE A 37 16.72 14.76 13.19
C ILE A 37 16.74 13.23 13.09
N GLY A 38 15.59 12.56 13.00
CA GLY A 38 15.51 11.11 12.86
C GLY A 38 16.21 10.60 11.59
N ALA A 39 16.05 11.29 10.47
CA ALA A 39 16.76 10.98 9.23
C ALA A 39 18.28 11.23 9.35
N GLY A 40 18.68 12.29 10.07
CA GLY A 40 20.08 12.60 10.37
C GLY A 40 20.74 11.57 11.29
N VAL A 41 20.07 11.14 12.36
CA VAL A 41 20.57 10.09 13.28
C VAL A 41 20.67 8.74 12.57
N SER A 42 19.73 8.44 11.68
CA SER A 42 19.77 7.22 10.86
C SER A 42 20.88 7.24 9.79
N SER A 43 21.53 8.39 9.56
CA SER A 43 22.59 8.54 8.56
C SER A 43 23.95 7.96 8.99
N LEU A 44 24.05 7.39 10.19
CA LEU A 44 25.22 6.58 10.60
C LEU A 44 25.47 5.38 9.67
N TYR A 45 24.46 4.94 8.90
CA TYR A 45 24.61 3.95 7.85
C TYR A 45 24.91 4.62 6.50
N TRP A 46 26.01 4.22 5.86
CA TRP A 46 26.49 4.76 4.58
C TRP A 46 25.41 4.91 3.47
N PRO A 47 24.52 3.92 3.23
CA PRO A 47 23.49 4.03 2.21
C PRO A 47 22.45 5.12 2.51
N LEU A 48 22.12 5.33 3.79
CA LEU A 48 21.12 6.30 4.23
C LEU A 48 21.65 7.73 4.12
N LEU A 49 22.95 7.95 4.36
CA LEU A 49 23.59 9.26 4.18
C LEU A 49 23.57 9.70 2.71
N VAL A 50 23.99 8.82 1.80
CA VAL A 50 23.97 9.10 0.35
C VAL A 50 22.54 9.34 -0.14
N ALA A 51 21.59 8.51 0.31
CA ALA A 51 20.17 8.67 0.02
C ALA A 51 19.61 10.02 0.49
N LEU A 52 20.00 10.47 1.69
CA LEU A 52 19.58 11.75 2.25
C LEU A 52 20.12 12.94 1.43
N ALA A 53 21.38 12.89 1.01
CA ALA A 53 21.97 13.92 0.14
C ALA A 53 21.23 14.01 -1.21
N ILE A 54 20.97 12.87 -1.85
CA ILE A 54 20.20 12.82 -3.11
C ILE A 54 18.76 13.33 -2.89
N ALA A 55 18.13 12.96 -1.78
CA ALA A 55 16.78 13.41 -1.44
C ALA A 55 16.72 14.93 -1.23
N ALA A 56 17.72 15.53 -0.58
CA ALA A 56 17.80 16.97 -0.39
C ALA A 56 17.98 17.73 -1.72
N ILE A 57 18.89 17.25 -2.58
CA ILE A 57 19.13 17.85 -3.91
C ILE A 57 17.87 17.75 -4.77
N SER A 58 17.30 16.55 -4.88
CA SER A 58 16.10 16.32 -5.69
C SER A 58 14.90 17.12 -5.21
N LEU A 59 14.70 17.25 -3.89
CA LEU A 59 13.64 18.10 -3.33
C LEU A 59 13.87 19.58 -3.64
N THR A 60 15.13 20.05 -3.61
CA THR A 60 15.49 21.44 -3.95
C THR A 60 15.25 21.75 -5.42
N VAL A 61 15.60 20.82 -6.31
CA VAL A 61 15.30 20.93 -7.74
C VAL A 61 13.78 20.89 -7.97
N PHE A 62 13.08 20.00 -7.26
CA PHE A 62 11.63 19.84 -7.38
C PHE A 62 10.86 21.09 -6.90
N THR A 63 11.29 21.73 -5.80
CA THR A 63 10.68 22.97 -5.30
C THR A 63 10.88 24.13 -6.26
N ARG A 64 12.00 24.18 -7.00
CA ARG A 64 12.24 25.16 -8.07
C ARG A 64 11.39 24.90 -9.31
N LEU A 65 11.27 23.66 -9.76
CA LEU A 65 10.55 23.31 -11.00
C LEU A 65 9.02 23.29 -10.84
N ARG A 66 8.51 22.87 -9.68
CA ARG A 66 7.07 22.68 -9.41
C ARG A 66 6.71 23.20 -8.01
N PRO A 67 6.76 24.51 -7.77
CA PRO A 67 6.54 25.09 -6.44
C PRO A 67 5.14 24.79 -5.87
N GLU A 68 4.10 24.79 -6.70
CA GLU A 68 2.73 24.46 -6.27
C GLU A 68 2.61 23.01 -5.75
N ALA A 69 3.33 22.07 -6.37
CA ALA A 69 3.32 20.67 -5.96
C ALA A 69 4.10 20.45 -4.66
N ALA A 70 5.22 21.15 -4.48
CA ALA A 70 6.01 21.12 -3.26
C ALA A 70 5.26 21.73 -2.06
N LYS A 71 4.48 22.80 -2.27
CA LYS A 71 3.58 23.40 -1.26
C LYS A 71 2.32 22.57 -1.02
N GLY A 72 2.05 21.59 -1.88
CA GLY A 72 0.85 20.75 -1.87
C GLY A 72 -0.42 21.46 -2.36
N GLU A 73 -0.32 22.65 -2.96
CA GLU A 73 -1.44 23.49 -3.44
C GLU A 73 -2.29 22.92 -4.56
N LEU A 74 -1.90 21.74 -5.03
CA LEU A 74 -2.63 20.93 -5.98
C LEU A 74 -4.04 20.53 -5.49
N ARG A 75 -4.93 20.33 -6.47
CA ARG A 75 -6.22 19.67 -6.24
C ARG A 75 -5.98 18.26 -5.67
N ALA A 76 -6.88 17.81 -4.81
CA ALA A 76 -6.78 16.50 -4.13
C ALA A 76 -6.49 15.33 -5.08
N ASN A 77 -7.13 15.29 -6.25
CA ASN A 77 -6.92 14.22 -7.22
C ASN A 77 -5.52 14.27 -7.88
N SER A 78 -4.99 15.47 -8.16
CA SER A 78 -3.65 15.64 -8.74
C SER A 78 -2.56 15.25 -7.75
N LEU A 79 -2.73 15.61 -6.46
CA LEU A 79 -1.81 15.18 -5.40
C LEU A 79 -1.84 13.65 -5.26
N ARG A 80 -3.03 13.05 -5.21
CA ARG A 80 -3.21 11.59 -5.17
C ARG A 80 -2.53 10.90 -6.34
N ASP A 81 -2.80 11.37 -7.56
CA ASP A 81 -2.21 10.80 -8.77
C ASP A 81 -0.69 10.89 -8.67
N GLY A 82 -0.11 12.06 -8.35
CA GLY A 82 1.34 12.22 -8.18
C GLY A 82 1.96 11.25 -7.15
N THR A 83 1.38 11.16 -5.95
CA THR A 83 1.84 10.23 -4.90
C THR A 83 1.77 8.78 -5.36
N GLN A 84 0.66 8.39 -5.99
CA GLN A 84 0.44 7.02 -6.44
C GLN A 84 1.43 6.60 -7.54
N HIS A 85 1.78 7.50 -8.47
CA HIS A 85 2.76 7.21 -9.52
C HIS A 85 4.18 7.09 -8.96
N LEU A 86 4.56 7.98 -8.03
CA LEU A 86 5.88 7.96 -7.43
C LEU A 86 6.10 6.67 -6.61
N LEU A 87 5.11 6.26 -5.82
CA LEU A 87 5.16 5.01 -5.07
C LEU A 87 5.12 3.78 -5.97
N ALA A 88 4.34 3.80 -7.06
CA ALA A 88 4.34 2.71 -8.04
C ALA A 88 5.67 2.59 -8.77
N LEU A 89 6.32 3.70 -9.13
CA LEU A 89 7.65 3.72 -9.73
C LEU A 89 8.70 3.14 -8.75
N SER A 90 8.65 3.56 -7.48
CA SER A 90 9.50 3.00 -6.42
C SER A 90 9.34 1.49 -6.31
N MET A 91 8.10 0.98 -6.27
CA MET A 91 7.85 -0.46 -6.20
C MET A 91 8.29 -1.20 -7.47
N LEU A 92 8.16 -0.58 -8.65
CA LEU A 92 8.67 -1.15 -9.90
C LEU A 92 10.20 -1.33 -9.84
N LEU A 93 10.92 -0.32 -9.37
CA LEU A 93 12.38 -0.38 -9.22
C LEU A 93 12.80 -1.46 -8.22
N VAL A 94 12.10 -1.57 -7.08
CA VAL A 94 12.29 -2.67 -6.11
C VAL A 94 12.00 -4.04 -6.74
N GLY A 95 10.95 -4.15 -7.54
CA GLY A 95 10.60 -5.39 -8.25
C GLY A 95 11.67 -5.80 -9.27
N VAL A 96 12.23 -4.86 -10.03
CA VAL A 96 13.35 -5.11 -10.95
C VAL A 96 14.60 -5.55 -10.19
N GLN A 97 14.91 -4.88 -9.07
CA GLN A 97 16.03 -5.26 -8.19
C GLN A 97 15.85 -6.68 -7.66
N PHE A 98 14.65 -7.02 -7.20
CA PHE A 98 14.33 -8.35 -6.67
C PHE A 98 14.41 -9.44 -7.75
N ALA A 99 13.91 -9.16 -8.95
CA ALA A 99 14.00 -10.08 -10.09
C ALA A 99 15.45 -10.33 -10.52
N ALA A 100 16.28 -9.27 -10.57
CA ALA A 100 17.69 -9.39 -10.87
C ALA A 100 18.42 -10.23 -9.80
N ASN A 101 18.18 -9.94 -8.50
CA ASN A 101 18.72 -10.72 -7.39
C ASN A 101 18.35 -12.21 -7.51
N THR A 102 17.07 -12.51 -7.74
CA THR A 102 16.58 -13.88 -7.89
C THR A 102 17.21 -14.60 -9.10
N ALA A 103 17.39 -13.90 -10.22
CA ALA A 103 18.02 -14.48 -11.40
C ALA A 103 19.49 -14.89 -11.13
N MET A 104 20.23 -14.10 -10.36
CA MET A 104 21.61 -14.43 -9.96
C MET A 104 21.66 -15.62 -9.00
N ILE A 105 20.78 -15.65 -8.00
CA ILE A 105 20.66 -16.76 -7.04
C ILE A 105 20.33 -18.06 -7.80
N LYS A 106 19.41 -18.01 -8.77
CA LYS A 106 19.07 -19.15 -9.64
C LYS A 106 20.26 -19.63 -10.48
N ALA A 107 21.14 -18.71 -10.90
CA ALA A 107 22.36 -19.03 -11.63
C ALA A 107 23.49 -19.58 -10.72
N GLY A 108 23.28 -19.65 -9.41
CA GLY A 108 24.30 -20.08 -8.45
C GLY A 108 25.38 -19.03 -8.16
N ILE A 109 25.14 -17.77 -8.53
CA ILE A 109 26.08 -16.65 -8.37
C ILE A 109 25.69 -15.87 -7.10
N THR A 110 26.67 -15.50 -6.27
CA THR A 110 26.45 -14.60 -5.15
C THR A 110 25.98 -13.23 -5.66
N PRO A 111 24.79 -12.76 -5.27
CA PRO A 111 24.19 -11.58 -5.86
C PRO A 111 24.94 -10.30 -5.43
N TRP A 112 25.45 -9.53 -6.39
CA TRP A 112 26.01 -8.19 -6.14
C TRP A 112 24.98 -7.15 -5.71
N LEU A 113 23.69 -7.43 -5.92
CA LEU A 113 22.58 -6.54 -5.72
C LEU A 113 21.79 -7.09 -4.55
N ALA A 114 21.74 -6.32 -3.46
CA ALA A 114 21.09 -6.76 -2.23
C ALA A 114 19.62 -7.12 -2.49
N ARG A 115 19.14 -8.15 -1.79
CA ARG A 115 17.71 -8.48 -1.73
C ARG A 115 16.95 -7.31 -1.08
N PRO A 116 15.89 -6.77 -1.72
CA PRO A 116 15.00 -5.82 -1.06
C PRO A 116 14.09 -6.54 -0.03
N ASP A 117 14.18 -6.13 1.22
CA ASP A 117 13.37 -6.64 2.35
C ASP A 117 11.89 -6.23 2.21
N VAL A 118 11.57 -5.13 1.53
CA VAL A 118 10.19 -4.69 1.22
C VAL A 118 9.40 -5.76 0.43
N GLY A 119 10.09 -6.67 -0.27
CA GLY A 119 9.47 -7.80 -0.96
C GLY A 119 8.64 -8.70 -0.02
N ASP A 120 8.98 -8.75 1.27
CA ASP A 120 8.28 -9.54 2.28
C ASP A 120 6.85 -9.03 2.55
N ALA A 121 6.53 -7.79 2.15
CA ALA A 121 5.19 -7.25 2.22
C ALA A 121 4.16 -8.05 1.39
N PHE A 122 4.61 -8.86 0.42
CA PHE A 122 3.77 -9.70 -0.42
C PHE A 122 3.50 -11.10 0.17
N LEU A 123 4.04 -11.43 1.35
CA LEU A 123 3.86 -12.70 2.06
C LEU A 123 2.88 -12.55 3.25
N PRO A 124 1.56 -12.46 3.03
CA PRO A 124 0.58 -12.23 4.10
C PRO A 124 0.54 -13.34 5.15
N ILE A 125 0.81 -14.59 4.74
CA ILE A 125 0.80 -15.75 5.64
C ILE A 125 2.00 -15.66 6.58
N ALA A 126 3.20 -15.42 6.05
CA ALA A 126 4.42 -15.23 6.83
C ALA A 126 4.24 -14.10 7.86
N GLY A 127 3.82 -12.91 7.41
CA GLY A 127 3.60 -11.78 8.32
C GLY A 127 2.49 -12.04 9.36
N GLY A 128 1.45 -12.80 9.01
CA GLY A 128 0.38 -13.17 9.94
C GLY A 128 0.82 -14.16 11.02
N ILE A 129 1.57 -15.20 10.63
CA ILE A 129 2.17 -16.17 11.56
C ILE A 129 3.19 -15.48 12.46
N GLU A 130 4.01 -14.59 11.90
CA GLU A 130 5.00 -13.82 12.66
C GLU A 130 4.34 -12.90 13.70
N ILE A 131 3.28 -12.16 13.34
CA ILE A 131 2.53 -11.36 14.34
C ILE A 131 1.99 -12.27 15.46
N LYS A 132 1.46 -13.46 15.12
CA LYS A 132 1.02 -14.44 16.12
C LYS A 132 2.19 -14.92 16.99
N ALA A 133 3.37 -15.17 16.41
CA ALA A 133 4.58 -15.57 17.13
C ALA A 133 5.00 -14.50 18.14
N ILE A 134 5.04 -13.24 17.72
CA ILE A 134 5.39 -12.09 18.58
C ILE A 134 4.38 -11.97 19.73
N MET A 135 3.08 -12.11 19.47
CA MET A 135 2.05 -11.95 20.49
C MET A 135 1.95 -13.13 21.47
N THR A 136 2.28 -14.35 21.04
CA THR A 136 2.09 -15.58 21.86
C THR A 136 3.38 -16.09 22.49
N LEU A 137 4.51 -15.98 21.80
CA LEU A 137 5.81 -16.52 22.21
C LEU A 137 6.86 -15.43 22.45
N GLY A 138 6.62 -14.19 22.00
CA GLY A 138 7.61 -13.11 22.08
C GLY A 138 8.80 -13.29 21.14
N ILE A 139 8.69 -14.18 20.14
CA ILE A 139 9.77 -14.50 19.20
C ILE A 139 9.58 -13.67 17.92
N TRP A 140 10.68 -13.14 17.42
CA TRP A 140 10.76 -12.45 16.12
C TRP A 140 11.35 -13.37 15.06
N ASP A 141 10.77 -13.34 13.86
CA ASP A 141 11.29 -14.09 12.72
C ASP A 141 12.58 -13.45 12.22
N GLN A 142 13.60 -14.28 12.01
CA GLN A 142 14.90 -13.84 11.46
C GLN A 142 14.95 -13.97 9.94
N THR A 143 14.03 -14.72 9.35
CA THR A 143 14.00 -15.00 7.92
C THR A 143 13.29 -13.88 7.15
N HIS A 144 12.10 -13.48 7.57
CA HIS A 144 11.28 -12.45 6.92
C HIS A 144 10.74 -11.39 7.92
N PRO A 145 11.59 -10.76 8.75
CA PRO A 145 11.13 -9.81 9.78
C PRO A 145 10.33 -8.60 9.24
N ALA A 146 10.60 -8.21 7.99
CA ALA A 146 9.88 -7.13 7.34
C ALA A 146 8.39 -7.48 7.05
N ALA A 147 8.02 -8.77 7.02
CA ALA A 147 6.65 -9.20 6.72
C ALA A 147 5.66 -8.73 7.80
N ALA A 148 5.92 -8.99 9.09
CA ALA A 148 5.07 -8.52 10.18
C ALA A 148 5.01 -6.99 10.24
N VAL A 149 6.15 -6.31 10.09
CA VAL A 149 6.21 -4.85 10.12
C VAL A 149 5.35 -4.26 9.01
N MET A 150 5.47 -4.75 7.78
CA MET A 150 4.68 -4.26 6.64
C MET A 150 3.20 -4.58 6.77
N LEU A 151 2.85 -5.76 7.29
CA LEU A 151 1.45 -6.11 7.56
C LEU A 151 0.86 -5.19 8.64
N ALA A 152 1.59 -4.93 9.73
CA ALA A 152 1.19 -4.01 10.78
C ALA A 152 1.01 -2.57 10.27
N VAL A 153 1.94 -2.08 9.43
CA VAL A 153 1.84 -0.78 8.76
C VAL A 153 0.57 -0.70 7.92
N VAL A 154 0.31 -1.70 7.08
CA VAL A 154 -0.89 -1.75 6.23
C VAL A 154 -2.15 -1.75 7.11
N LEU A 155 -2.23 -2.58 8.14
CA LEU A 155 -3.34 -2.61 9.10
C LEU A 155 -3.56 -1.27 9.78
N LEU A 156 -2.49 -0.60 10.22
CA LEU A 156 -2.54 0.71 10.86
C LEU A 156 -3.07 1.77 9.90
N THR A 157 -2.70 1.73 8.61
CA THR A 157 -3.31 2.63 7.61
C THR A 157 -4.81 2.36 7.47
N GLY A 158 -5.25 1.10 7.52
CA GLY A 158 -6.66 0.71 7.52
C GLY A 158 -7.44 1.32 8.68
N LEU A 159 -6.85 1.25 9.87
CA LEU A 159 -7.42 1.75 11.12
C LEU A 159 -7.47 3.28 11.16
N LEU A 160 -6.37 3.95 10.83
CA LEU A 160 -6.28 5.42 10.94
C LEU A 160 -6.87 6.13 9.72
N CYS A 161 -6.59 5.62 8.52
CA CYS A 161 -6.80 6.31 7.25
C CYS A 161 -7.91 5.69 6.39
N LYS A 162 -8.69 4.74 6.92
CA LYS A 162 -9.61 3.91 6.12
C LYS A 162 -8.80 3.10 5.07
N ARG A 163 -9.38 2.71 3.94
CA ARG A 163 -8.67 2.02 2.85
C ARG A 163 -7.81 2.95 1.97
N ALA A 164 -7.23 4.00 2.54
CA ALA A 164 -6.47 4.98 1.77
C ALA A 164 -5.22 4.39 1.10
N PHE A 165 -4.58 3.39 1.72
CA PHE A 165 -3.47 2.65 1.09
C PHE A 165 -3.83 2.13 -0.31
N CYS A 166 -4.99 1.51 -0.48
CA CYS A 166 -5.44 0.99 -1.79
C CYS A 166 -5.64 2.09 -2.85
N GLY A 167 -6.00 3.31 -2.42
CA GLY A 167 -6.32 4.43 -3.33
C GLY A 167 -5.15 5.39 -3.60
N TRP A 168 -4.14 5.39 -2.74
CA TRP A 168 -3.02 6.36 -2.76
C TRP A 168 -1.64 5.72 -2.93
N ALA A 169 -1.43 4.50 -2.42
CA ALA A 169 -0.10 3.87 -2.36
C ALA A 169 0.01 2.56 -3.16
N CYS A 170 -1.08 1.80 -3.27
CA CYS A 170 -1.04 0.47 -3.88
C CYS A 170 -0.76 0.54 -5.41
N PRO A 171 0.30 -0.12 -5.91
CA PRO A 171 0.64 -0.14 -7.34
C PRO A 171 -0.37 -0.93 -8.16
N LEU A 172 -0.94 -2.01 -7.61
CA LEU A 172 -2.00 -2.78 -8.27
C LEU A 172 -3.26 -1.93 -8.50
N GLY A 173 -3.55 -0.99 -7.59
CA GLY A 173 -4.60 -0.01 -7.77
C GLY A 173 -4.35 0.90 -8.96
N LEU A 174 -3.11 1.36 -9.14
CA LEU A 174 -2.70 2.21 -10.28
C LEU A 174 -2.79 1.44 -11.60
N ALA A 175 -2.21 0.23 -11.63
CA ALA A 175 -2.26 -0.66 -12.79
C ALA A 175 -3.71 -0.93 -13.21
N GLY A 176 -4.61 -1.21 -12.26
CA GLY A 176 -6.03 -1.40 -12.54
C GLY A 176 -6.73 -0.15 -13.06
N GLU A 177 -6.37 1.05 -12.58
CA GLU A 177 -6.90 2.31 -13.13
C GLU A 177 -6.46 2.53 -14.58
N TYR A 178 -5.21 2.22 -14.91
CA TYR A 178 -4.68 2.32 -16.27
C TYR A 178 -5.30 1.28 -17.21
N LEU A 179 -5.39 0.02 -16.79
CA LEU A 179 -6.04 -1.03 -17.56
C LEU A 179 -7.49 -0.69 -17.87
N TYR A 180 -8.24 -0.18 -16.88
CA TYR A 180 -9.61 0.27 -17.09
C TYR A 180 -9.69 1.43 -18.09
N LYS A 181 -8.82 2.44 -17.97
CA LYS A 181 -8.76 3.58 -18.92
C LYS A 181 -8.42 3.10 -20.34
N LEU A 182 -7.46 2.19 -20.46
CA LEU A 182 -7.05 1.59 -21.73
C LEU A 182 -8.23 0.84 -22.36
N ARG A 183 -8.91 -0.03 -21.60
CA ARG A 183 -10.10 -0.74 -22.07
C ARG A 183 -11.20 0.22 -22.51
N LYS A 184 -11.44 1.31 -21.78
CA LYS A 184 -12.48 2.30 -22.12
C LYS A 184 -12.20 3.03 -23.45
N ARG A 185 -10.95 3.06 -23.92
CA ARG A 185 -10.59 3.57 -25.25
C ARG A 185 -11.14 2.67 -26.37
N PHE A 186 -11.19 1.36 -26.14
CA PHE A 186 -11.67 0.38 -27.12
C PHE A 186 -13.15 0.02 -26.93
N ILE A 187 -13.60 -0.16 -25.69
CA ILE A 187 -14.96 -0.56 -25.33
C ILE A 187 -15.58 0.52 -24.45
N LYS A 188 -16.45 1.35 -25.04
CA LYS A 188 -17.10 2.47 -24.34
C LYS A 188 -18.19 2.02 -23.37
N HIS A 189 -18.79 0.85 -23.61
CA HIS A 189 -19.91 0.34 -22.82
C HIS A 189 -19.43 -0.10 -21.42
N GLU A 190 -20.09 0.39 -20.37
CA GLU A 190 -19.79 0.02 -19.00
C GLU A 190 -20.63 -1.20 -18.61
N PHE A 191 -20.08 -2.41 -18.79
CA PHE A 191 -20.70 -3.65 -18.32
C PHE A 191 -20.57 -3.79 -16.80
N LEU A 192 -21.48 -3.18 -16.05
CA LEU A 192 -21.55 -3.41 -14.61
C LEU A 192 -22.36 -4.68 -14.34
N PRO A 193 -21.87 -5.61 -13.51
CA PRO A 193 -22.67 -6.75 -13.11
C PRO A 193 -23.89 -6.26 -12.33
N PRO A 194 -25.06 -6.90 -12.51
CA PRO A 194 -26.25 -6.58 -11.75
C PRO A 194 -26.01 -6.82 -10.24
N ALA A 195 -26.77 -6.15 -9.39
CA ALA A 195 -26.53 -6.14 -7.94
C ALA A 195 -26.51 -7.54 -7.30
N TRP A 196 -27.35 -8.46 -7.81
CA TRP A 196 -27.40 -9.86 -7.35
C TRP A 196 -26.12 -10.65 -7.63
N LEU A 197 -25.38 -10.29 -8.68
CA LEU A 197 -24.12 -10.92 -9.05
C LEU A 197 -22.91 -10.21 -8.40
N ASP A 198 -22.97 -8.89 -8.23
CA ASP A 198 -21.90 -8.14 -7.53
C ASP A 198 -21.68 -8.61 -6.08
N TRP A 199 -22.75 -9.00 -5.39
CA TRP A 199 -22.68 -9.44 -3.99
C TRP A 199 -21.86 -10.73 -3.80
N PRO A 200 -22.14 -11.86 -4.48
CA PRO A 200 -21.36 -13.09 -4.33
C PRO A 200 -19.92 -12.93 -4.83
N LEU A 201 -19.67 -12.22 -5.93
CA LEU A 201 -18.30 -11.96 -6.38
C LEU A 201 -17.49 -11.17 -5.34
N ARG A 202 -18.15 -10.28 -4.57
CA ARG A 202 -17.48 -9.56 -3.49
C ARG A 202 -17.20 -10.45 -2.28
N MET A 203 -18.01 -11.48 -2.04
CA MET A 203 -17.76 -12.43 -0.95
C MET A 203 -16.49 -13.26 -1.19
N LEU A 204 -16.05 -13.42 -2.45
CA LEU A 204 -14.83 -14.16 -2.77
C LEU A 204 -13.58 -13.61 -2.08
N LYS A 205 -13.35 -12.29 -2.05
CA LYS A 205 -12.21 -11.70 -1.30
C LYS A 205 -12.30 -11.96 0.22
N TYR A 206 -13.51 -12.06 0.77
CA TYR A 206 -13.72 -12.38 2.19
C TYR A 206 -13.52 -13.87 2.48
N LEU A 207 -13.90 -14.73 1.53
CA LEU A 207 -13.60 -16.17 1.61
C LEU A 207 -12.08 -16.41 1.56
N LEU A 208 -11.37 -15.74 0.66
CA LEU A 208 -9.90 -15.80 0.58
C LEU A 208 -9.26 -15.28 1.87
N LEU A 209 -9.77 -14.16 2.42
CA LEU A 209 -9.32 -13.65 3.71
C LEU A 209 -9.58 -14.66 4.84
N ALA A 210 -10.78 -15.26 4.89
CA ALA A 210 -11.14 -16.25 5.90
C ALA A 210 -10.24 -17.48 5.81
N ALA A 211 -9.90 -17.96 4.61
CA ALA A 211 -8.96 -19.06 4.41
C ALA A 211 -7.55 -18.70 4.91
N LEU A 212 -7.06 -17.49 4.61
CA LEU A 212 -5.75 -17.02 5.12
C LEU A 212 -5.75 -16.93 6.65
N LEU A 213 -6.78 -16.34 7.24
CA LEU A 213 -6.91 -16.25 8.71
C LEU A 213 -7.06 -17.63 9.35
N TYR A 214 -7.78 -18.55 8.70
CA TYR A 214 -7.91 -19.92 9.17
C TYR A 214 -6.54 -20.59 9.28
N ILE A 215 -5.70 -20.52 8.23
CA ILE A 215 -4.33 -21.07 8.26
C ILE A 215 -3.50 -20.49 9.41
N ILE A 216 -3.56 -19.17 9.60
CA ILE A 216 -2.80 -18.48 10.66
C ILE A 216 -3.30 -18.91 12.05
N ILE A 217 -4.60 -19.01 12.26
CA ILE A 217 -5.20 -19.33 13.56
C ILE A 217 -5.08 -20.82 13.88
N SER A 218 -5.33 -21.70 12.91
CA SER A 218 -5.34 -23.16 13.08
C SER A 218 -3.97 -23.74 13.42
N MET A 219 -2.89 -23.07 12.99
CA MET A 219 -1.53 -23.50 13.29
C MET A 219 -1.24 -23.43 14.81
N PRO A 220 -0.94 -24.55 15.49
CA PRO A 220 -0.66 -24.55 16.93
C PRO A 220 0.58 -23.71 17.27
N THR A 221 0.56 -23.00 18.40
CA THR A 221 1.69 -22.16 18.84
C THR A 221 2.99 -22.94 18.98
N ALA A 222 2.94 -24.20 19.41
CA ALA A 222 4.10 -25.09 19.51
C ALA A 222 4.78 -25.38 18.16
N SER A 223 4.07 -25.29 17.04
CA SER A 223 4.61 -25.54 15.69
C SER A 223 5.22 -24.30 15.04
N ILE A 224 5.04 -23.12 15.63
CA ILE A 224 5.50 -21.84 15.05
C ILE A 224 7.03 -21.82 14.90
N PRO A 225 7.85 -22.17 15.91
CA PRO A 225 9.31 -22.16 15.75
C PRO A 225 9.78 -23.07 14.61
N HIS A 226 9.17 -24.26 14.50
CA HIS A 226 9.51 -25.21 13.44
C HIS A 226 9.20 -24.67 12.03
N TYR A 227 8.11 -23.94 11.86
CA TYR A 227 7.78 -23.28 10.59
C TYR A 227 8.76 -22.15 10.26
N LEU A 228 9.11 -21.30 11.24
CA LEU A 228 10.02 -20.17 11.05
C LEU A 228 11.44 -20.63 10.67
N GLU A 229 11.90 -21.75 11.21
CA GLU A 229 13.18 -22.35 10.85
C GLU A 229 13.12 -23.22 9.59
N GLY A 230 11.90 -23.56 9.15
CA GLY A 230 11.63 -24.47 8.05
C GLY A 230 12.13 -23.95 6.70
N ASN A 231 12.63 -24.89 5.89
CA ASN A 231 13.16 -24.59 4.55
C ASN A 231 12.11 -23.95 3.63
N TYR A 232 10.84 -24.30 3.79
CA TYR A 232 9.75 -23.69 3.02
C TYR A 232 9.65 -22.18 3.27
N HIS A 233 9.71 -21.77 4.54
CA HIS A 233 9.60 -20.36 4.93
C HIS A 233 10.79 -19.56 4.39
N LYS A 234 12.01 -20.08 4.49
CA LYS A 234 13.26 -19.47 3.97
C LYS A 234 13.29 -19.15 2.48
N ILE A 235 12.47 -19.83 1.67
CA ILE A 235 12.40 -19.64 0.22
C ILE A 235 11.05 -19.14 -0.26
N ALA A 236 10.14 -18.77 0.63
CA ALA A 236 8.78 -18.39 0.26
C ALA A 236 8.76 -17.18 -0.71
N ASP A 237 9.65 -16.23 -0.49
CA ASP A 237 9.87 -15.06 -1.34
C ASP A 237 10.45 -15.42 -2.72
N LEU A 238 11.42 -16.34 -2.78
CA LEU A 238 12.04 -16.82 -4.02
C LEU A 238 11.03 -17.64 -4.84
N LYS A 239 10.21 -18.47 -4.19
CA LYS A 239 9.10 -19.18 -4.84
C LYS A 239 8.10 -18.19 -5.44
N MET A 240 7.76 -17.13 -4.71
CA MET A 240 6.94 -16.03 -5.24
C MET A 240 7.62 -15.37 -6.43
N ALA A 241 8.92 -15.05 -6.37
CA ALA A 241 9.65 -14.43 -7.47
C ALA A 241 9.67 -15.29 -8.75
N LEU A 242 9.94 -16.60 -8.60
CA LEU A 242 9.95 -17.56 -9.70
C LEU A 242 8.59 -17.68 -10.40
N PHE A 243 7.50 -17.51 -9.67
CA PHE A 243 6.15 -17.44 -10.24
C PHE A 243 6.00 -16.29 -11.25
N PHE A 244 6.70 -15.16 -11.05
CA PHE A 244 6.70 -14.04 -11.99
C PHE A 244 7.73 -14.16 -13.11
N VAL A 245 8.94 -14.68 -12.80
CA VAL A 245 10.07 -14.74 -13.76
C VAL A 245 9.92 -15.89 -14.75
N THR A 246 9.44 -17.05 -14.31
CA THR A 246 9.22 -18.23 -15.15
C THR A 246 7.76 -18.68 -15.06
N PRO A 247 6.82 -17.92 -15.64
CA PRO A 247 5.39 -18.20 -15.49
C PRO A 247 4.99 -19.45 -16.27
N GLY A 248 4.42 -20.44 -15.58
CA GLY A 248 3.78 -21.59 -16.21
C GLY A 248 2.43 -21.24 -16.86
N LEU A 249 1.82 -22.18 -17.58
CA LEU A 249 0.53 -21.96 -18.25
C LEU A 249 -0.58 -21.55 -17.27
N ILE A 250 -0.65 -22.22 -16.10
CA ILE A 250 -1.61 -21.91 -15.03
C ILE A 250 -1.39 -20.48 -14.52
N THR A 251 -0.13 -20.11 -14.29
CA THR A 251 0.26 -18.77 -13.86
C THR A 251 -0.19 -17.70 -14.85
N LEU A 252 0.07 -17.91 -16.14
CA LEU A 252 -0.37 -17.02 -17.21
C LEU A 252 -1.90 -16.90 -17.26
N ALA A 253 -2.63 -18.01 -17.12
CA ALA A 253 -4.09 -18.01 -17.07
C ALA A 253 -4.62 -17.21 -15.86
N CYS A 254 -4.03 -17.38 -14.68
CA CYS A 254 -4.39 -16.60 -13.49
C CYS A 254 -4.11 -15.09 -13.67
N PHE A 255 -2.96 -14.72 -14.26
CA PHE A 255 -2.65 -13.32 -14.56
C PHE A 255 -3.63 -12.74 -15.58
N ALA A 256 -3.92 -13.46 -16.67
CA ALA A 256 -4.88 -13.04 -17.67
C ALA A 256 -6.26 -12.81 -17.05
N PHE A 257 -6.70 -13.69 -16.14
CA PHE A 257 -7.95 -13.53 -15.41
C PHE A 257 -7.96 -12.28 -14.52
N ILE A 258 -6.91 -12.05 -13.74
CA ILE A 258 -6.77 -10.88 -12.87
C ILE A 258 -6.76 -9.57 -13.68
N LEU A 259 -5.99 -9.53 -14.77
CA LEU A 259 -5.93 -8.38 -15.67
C LEU A 259 -7.28 -8.15 -16.37
N GLY A 260 -7.96 -9.22 -16.78
CA GLY A 260 -9.31 -9.18 -17.33
C GLY A 260 -10.32 -8.56 -16.36
N LEU A 261 -10.29 -8.95 -15.08
CA LEU A 261 -11.13 -8.34 -14.04
C LEU A 261 -10.80 -6.87 -13.80
N ALA A 262 -9.51 -6.51 -13.76
CA ALA A 262 -9.07 -5.13 -13.60
C ALA A 262 -9.47 -4.25 -14.79
N ALA A 263 -9.48 -4.79 -16.01
CA ALA A 263 -9.96 -4.10 -17.20
C ALA A 263 -11.50 -4.01 -17.24
N TRP A 264 -12.21 -5.05 -16.82
CA TRP A 264 -13.68 -5.13 -16.86
C TRP A 264 -14.38 -4.22 -15.84
N ARG A 265 -13.77 -3.95 -14.68
CA ARG A 265 -14.35 -3.00 -13.72
C ARG A 265 -13.29 -2.12 -13.08
N ARG A 266 -13.63 -0.85 -12.83
CA ARG A 266 -12.81 0.04 -12.01
C ARG A 266 -12.46 -0.67 -10.70
N GLN A 267 -11.17 -0.97 -10.51
CA GLN A 267 -10.65 -1.64 -9.32
C GLN A 267 -11.21 -3.05 -9.10
N GLY A 268 -11.52 -3.79 -10.17
CA GLY A 268 -12.10 -5.14 -10.12
C GLY A 268 -11.31 -6.11 -9.24
N PHE A 269 -9.97 -6.14 -9.37
CA PHE A 269 -9.10 -6.97 -8.51
C PHE A 269 -9.27 -6.65 -7.01
N CYS A 270 -9.21 -5.36 -6.64
CA CYS A 270 -9.33 -4.92 -5.24
C CYS A 270 -10.72 -5.12 -4.64
N ARG A 271 -11.75 -5.28 -5.49
CA ARG A 271 -13.15 -5.48 -5.10
C ARG A 271 -13.51 -6.96 -4.91
N TYR A 272 -12.96 -7.85 -5.74
CA TYR A 272 -13.41 -9.25 -5.79
C TYR A 272 -12.39 -10.27 -5.30
N ILE A 273 -11.09 -10.03 -5.46
CA ILE A 273 -10.05 -11.05 -5.20
C ILE A 273 -9.10 -10.65 -4.07
N CYS A 274 -8.75 -9.36 -3.96
CA CYS A 274 -7.67 -8.94 -3.07
C CYS A 274 -7.98 -9.17 -1.56
N PRO A 275 -7.25 -10.05 -0.85
CA PRO A 275 -7.48 -10.31 0.57
C PRO A 275 -7.07 -9.12 1.45
N TYR A 276 -5.99 -8.40 1.10
CA TYR A 276 -5.62 -7.14 1.75
C TYR A 276 -6.74 -6.09 1.62
N GLY A 277 -7.43 -6.07 0.48
CA GLY A 277 -8.58 -5.21 0.26
C GLY A 277 -9.76 -5.54 1.19
N ALA A 278 -10.03 -6.84 1.41
CA ALA A 278 -11.03 -7.29 2.38
C ALA A 278 -10.62 -6.90 3.81
N LEU A 279 -9.39 -7.21 4.20
CA LEU A 279 -8.85 -6.96 5.54
C LEU A 279 -8.90 -5.47 5.90
N LEU A 280 -8.39 -4.61 5.02
CA LEU A 280 -8.46 -3.17 5.18
C LEU A 280 -9.90 -2.66 5.16
N GLY A 281 -10.81 -3.31 4.41
CA GLY A 281 -12.24 -3.00 4.42
C GLY A 281 -12.90 -3.24 5.76
N VAL A 282 -12.59 -4.35 6.43
CA VAL A 282 -13.05 -4.62 7.79
C VAL A 282 -12.50 -3.58 8.77
N MET A 283 -11.19 -3.32 8.72
CA MET A 283 -10.54 -2.32 9.58
C MET A 283 -11.07 -0.89 9.33
N SER A 284 -11.50 -0.61 8.10
CA SER A 284 -12.04 0.69 7.71
C SER A 284 -13.30 1.11 8.46
N PHE A 285 -14.04 0.17 9.04
CA PHE A 285 -15.24 0.48 9.83
C PHE A 285 -14.88 1.15 11.15
N LEU A 286 -13.78 0.70 11.79
CA LEU A 286 -13.22 1.26 13.02
C LEU A 286 -12.61 2.65 12.80
N SER A 287 -12.24 2.97 11.55
CA SER A 287 -11.59 4.24 11.26
C SER A 287 -12.44 5.47 11.61
N PRO A 288 -11.87 6.46 12.32
CA PRO A 288 -12.58 7.69 12.66
C PRO A 288 -12.81 8.59 11.43
N LEU A 289 -11.89 8.50 10.45
CA LEU A 289 -11.89 9.31 9.24
C LEU A 289 -12.82 8.74 8.18
N LYS A 290 -13.87 9.49 7.84
CA LYS A 290 -14.89 9.11 6.85
C LYS A 290 -15.26 10.30 5.99
N ILE A 291 -15.72 10.02 4.78
CA ILE A 291 -16.29 11.04 3.91
C ILE A 291 -17.68 11.37 4.45
N ARG A 292 -17.93 12.65 4.74
CA ARG A 292 -19.19 13.18 5.25
C ARG A 292 -19.71 14.27 4.33
N ARG A 293 -21.02 14.26 4.12
CA ARG A 293 -21.75 15.24 3.32
C ARG A 293 -22.44 16.23 4.26
N SER A 294 -22.25 17.52 4.02
CA SER A 294 -23.03 18.56 4.69
C SER A 294 -24.30 18.82 3.91
N ALA A 295 -25.46 18.57 4.53
CA ALA A 295 -26.76 18.82 3.90
C ALA A 295 -26.95 20.31 3.58
N GLN A 296 -26.53 21.21 4.47
CA GLN A 296 -26.65 22.66 4.30
C GLN A 296 -25.92 23.17 3.05
N HIS A 297 -24.76 22.59 2.73
CA HIS A 297 -23.96 23.02 1.60
C HIS A 297 -24.18 22.17 0.34
N CYS A 298 -24.84 21.01 0.45
CA CYS A 298 -25.06 20.15 -0.71
C CYS A 298 -26.13 20.74 -1.63
N LEU A 299 -25.86 20.73 -2.93
CA LEU A 299 -26.75 21.34 -3.93
C LEU A 299 -28.12 20.65 -4.05
N ILE A 300 -28.23 19.39 -3.59
CA ILE A 300 -29.49 18.66 -3.55
C ILE A 300 -30.43 19.34 -2.54
N GLU A 301 -30.00 19.50 -1.30
CA GLU A 301 -30.83 20.10 -0.26
C GLU A 301 -30.81 21.63 -0.30
N SER A 302 -29.68 22.26 -0.64
CA SER A 302 -29.56 23.72 -0.62
C SER A 302 -30.23 24.41 -1.81
N LYS A 303 -30.39 23.71 -2.95
CA LYS A 303 -30.93 24.28 -4.19
C LYS A 303 -31.96 23.37 -4.89
N GLY A 304 -32.33 22.24 -4.31
CA GLY A 304 -33.28 21.29 -4.92
C GLY A 304 -32.78 20.61 -6.20
N MET A 305 -31.46 20.57 -6.46
CA MET A 305 -30.93 20.05 -7.73
C MET A 305 -30.66 18.54 -7.67
N ASN A 306 -30.96 17.83 -8.77
CA ASN A 306 -30.59 16.42 -8.95
C ASN A 306 -29.09 16.29 -9.30
N CYS A 307 -28.23 16.29 -8.27
CA CYS A 307 -26.77 16.23 -8.43
C CYS A 307 -26.16 14.92 -7.93
N ASP A 308 -25.57 14.14 -8.82
CA ASP A 308 -24.94 12.84 -8.55
C ASP A 308 -23.44 12.81 -8.98
N LYS A 309 -22.83 13.98 -9.23
CA LYS A 309 -21.41 14.10 -9.66
C LYS A 309 -20.44 13.35 -8.74
N CYS A 310 -20.66 13.38 -7.43
CA CYS A 310 -19.83 12.68 -6.45
C CYS A 310 -19.92 11.15 -6.59
N THR A 311 -21.06 10.61 -7.02
CA THR A 311 -21.30 9.18 -7.23
C THR A 311 -20.64 8.71 -8.52
N ARG A 312 -20.81 9.44 -9.63
CA ARG A 312 -20.12 9.16 -10.89
C ARG A 312 -18.58 9.20 -10.80
N ALA A 313 -18.06 10.06 -9.92
CA ALA A 313 -16.63 10.17 -9.65
C ALA A 313 -16.08 9.04 -8.76
N CYS A 314 -16.93 8.31 -8.02
CA CYS A 314 -16.50 7.24 -7.13
C CYS A 314 -16.07 6.01 -7.94
N PRO A 315 -14.80 5.56 -7.86
CA PRO A 315 -14.37 4.38 -8.62
C PRO A 315 -15.05 3.09 -8.15
N ALA A 316 -15.43 3.01 -6.87
CA ALA A 316 -16.13 1.88 -6.28
C ALA A 316 -17.65 1.86 -6.57
N ASN A 317 -18.17 2.85 -7.30
CA ASN A 317 -19.60 3.05 -7.58
C ASN A 317 -20.48 3.11 -6.32
N ILE A 318 -20.03 3.85 -5.31
CA ILE A 318 -20.81 4.08 -4.07
C ILE A 318 -21.78 5.23 -4.30
N SER A 319 -23.02 5.10 -3.84
CA SER A 319 -24.07 6.14 -3.91
C SER A 319 -23.83 7.30 -2.94
N VAL A 320 -22.71 8.01 -3.13
CA VAL A 320 -22.22 9.10 -2.25
C VAL A 320 -23.26 10.23 -2.08
N HIS A 321 -24.07 10.51 -3.10
CA HIS A 321 -25.05 11.61 -3.05
C HIS A 321 -26.22 11.34 -2.08
N THR A 322 -26.60 10.07 -1.91
CA THR A 322 -27.72 9.66 -1.04
C THR A 322 -27.34 9.58 0.44
N GLN A 323 -26.05 9.43 0.76
CA GLN A 323 -25.58 9.13 2.11
C GLN A 323 -24.99 10.38 2.79
N LYS A 324 -25.36 10.64 4.05
CA LYS A 324 -24.72 11.70 4.87
C LYS A 324 -23.31 11.30 5.32
N ASN A 325 -23.09 10.02 5.62
CA ASN A 325 -21.82 9.48 6.06
C ASN A 325 -21.51 8.18 5.30
N ILE A 326 -20.39 8.14 4.59
CA ILE A 326 -20.07 7.03 3.70
C ILE A 326 -19.45 5.89 4.53
N ARG A 327 -20.31 4.96 4.95
CA ARG A 327 -19.97 3.74 5.71
C ARG A 327 -19.94 2.50 4.81
N SER A 328 -19.11 2.54 3.79
CA SER A 328 -18.82 1.37 2.96
C SER A 328 -17.37 0.91 3.16
N ASP A 329 -17.23 -0.41 3.22
CA ASP A 329 -15.98 -1.18 3.16
C ASP A 329 -15.23 -0.99 1.84
N GLU A 330 -15.91 -0.55 0.77
CA GLU A 330 -15.30 -0.31 -0.56
C GLU A 330 -14.74 1.10 -0.74
N CYS A 331 -14.96 1.98 0.24
CA CYS A 331 -14.49 3.35 0.16
C CYS A 331 -12.98 3.43 0.42
N GLN A 332 -12.20 3.55 -0.64
CA GLN A 332 -10.74 3.68 -0.63
C GLN A 332 -10.20 5.05 -0.18
N ALA A 333 -11.06 5.95 0.33
CA ALA A 333 -10.67 7.31 0.73
C ALA A 333 -9.81 8.06 -0.32
N CYS A 334 -10.00 7.80 -1.62
CA CYS A 334 -9.28 8.42 -2.73
C CYS A 334 -9.63 9.91 -2.94
N MET A 335 -10.63 10.43 -2.21
CA MET A 335 -11.14 11.81 -2.30
C MET A 335 -11.60 12.31 -3.68
N ARG A 336 -11.73 11.43 -4.69
CA ARG A 336 -12.26 11.80 -6.02
C ARG A 336 -13.64 12.45 -5.97
N CYS A 337 -14.50 11.97 -5.09
CA CYS A 337 -15.84 12.54 -4.89
C CYS A 337 -15.78 13.94 -4.25
N VAL A 338 -14.78 14.23 -3.42
CA VAL A 338 -14.55 15.57 -2.85
C VAL A 338 -14.07 16.52 -3.95
N SER A 339 -13.11 16.09 -4.77
CA SER A 339 -12.59 16.92 -5.88
C SER A 339 -13.60 17.15 -7.00
N ALA A 340 -14.53 16.22 -7.23
CA ALA A 340 -15.56 16.34 -8.26
C ALA A 340 -16.79 17.16 -7.81
N CYS A 341 -16.92 17.45 -6.50
CA CYS A 341 -18.05 18.19 -5.99
C CYS A 341 -17.95 19.68 -6.40
N PRO A 342 -18.97 20.27 -7.04
CA PRO A 342 -18.94 21.68 -7.44
C PRO A 342 -18.83 22.65 -6.26
N LYS A 343 -19.37 22.28 -5.09
CA LYS A 343 -19.33 23.08 -3.87
C LYS A 343 -18.37 22.44 -2.86
N LYS A 344 -17.21 23.07 -2.65
CA LYS A 344 -16.10 22.55 -1.82
C LYS A 344 -16.49 22.23 -0.37
N GLU A 345 -17.53 22.88 0.14
CA GLU A 345 -18.05 22.71 1.51
C GLU A 345 -19.07 21.58 1.66
N ALA A 346 -19.57 21.03 0.55
CA ALA A 346 -20.60 20.01 0.60
C ALA A 346 -20.06 18.64 1.02
N LEU A 347 -18.79 18.35 0.73
CA LEU A 347 -18.19 17.04 0.99
C LEU A 347 -16.81 17.19 1.65
N HIS A 348 -16.62 16.50 2.78
CA HIS A 348 -15.39 16.58 3.55
C HIS A 348 -14.92 15.20 3.99
N PHE A 349 -13.60 15.02 4.08
CA PHE A 349 -13.01 13.91 4.81
C PHE A 349 -12.72 14.39 6.23
N SER A 350 -13.41 13.84 7.22
CA SER A 350 -13.33 14.34 8.60
C SER A 350 -13.41 13.23 9.63
N THR A 351 -13.21 13.54 10.91
CA THR A 351 -13.58 12.68 12.04
C THR A 351 -15.03 12.93 12.48
N ARG A 352 -15.56 12.11 13.39
CA ARG A 352 -16.89 12.35 13.98
C ARG A 352 -16.94 13.69 14.74
N ASN A 353 -15.81 14.11 15.30
CA ASN A 353 -15.68 15.31 16.12
C ASN A 353 -15.46 16.58 15.28
N GLY A 354 -15.68 16.54 13.96
CA GLY A 354 -15.57 17.71 13.08
C GLY A 354 -14.16 18.05 12.60
N ILE A 355 -13.12 17.33 13.04
CA ILE A 355 -11.75 17.55 12.57
C ILE A 355 -11.67 17.19 11.08
N LYS A 356 -11.51 18.20 10.22
CA LYS A 356 -11.37 18.02 8.76
C LYS A 356 -9.92 17.69 8.41
N LEU A 357 -9.72 16.65 7.62
CA LEU A 357 -8.43 16.28 7.08
C LEU A 357 -8.39 16.58 5.58
N SER A 358 -7.44 17.41 5.16
CA SER A 358 -7.22 17.71 3.75
C SER A 358 -6.52 16.55 3.04
N ALA A 359 -6.54 16.57 1.70
CA ALA A 359 -5.77 15.64 0.88
C ALA A 359 -4.28 15.64 1.25
N ARG A 360 -3.68 16.83 1.45
CA ARG A 360 -2.28 16.97 1.92
C ARG A 360 -2.05 16.28 3.26
N GLY A 361 -2.95 16.50 4.23
CA GLY A 361 -2.86 15.86 5.54
C GLY A 361 -2.96 14.33 5.47
N LEU A 362 -3.81 13.81 4.59
CA LEU A 362 -3.90 12.37 4.34
C LEU A 362 -2.61 11.82 3.71
N THR A 363 -2.03 12.52 2.73
CA THR A 363 -0.75 12.13 2.12
C THR A 363 0.38 12.10 3.13
N ILE A 364 0.52 13.15 3.95
CA ILE A 364 1.54 13.19 5.02
C ILE A 364 1.35 12.02 5.98
N MET A 365 0.13 11.80 6.48
CA MET A 365 -0.15 10.72 7.42
C MET A 365 0.17 9.34 6.83
N LEU A 366 -0.21 9.12 5.56
CA LEU A 366 0.12 7.87 4.87
C LEU A 366 1.62 7.66 4.71
N LEU A 367 2.35 8.65 4.22
CA LEU A 367 3.80 8.54 4.01
C LEU A 367 4.54 8.37 5.34
N LEU A 368 4.13 9.08 6.39
CA LEU A 368 4.71 8.90 7.72
C LEU A 368 4.49 7.49 8.25
N ILE A 369 3.26 6.98 8.21
CA ILE A 369 2.97 5.60 8.66
C ILE A 369 3.77 4.59 7.82
N MET A 370 3.83 4.78 6.51
CA MET A 370 4.46 3.84 5.59
C MET A 370 5.99 3.84 5.63
N PHE A 371 6.65 4.92 6.03
CA PHE A 371 8.10 5.03 5.94
C PHE A 371 8.79 5.24 7.29
N LEU A 372 8.13 5.88 8.27
CA LEU A 372 8.70 6.09 9.59
C LEU A 372 8.73 4.80 10.42
N ILE A 373 7.69 3.96 10.30
CA ILE A 373 7.62 2.68 11.02
C ILE A 373 8.68 1.69 10.48
N PRO A 374 8.81 1.47 9.15
CA PRO A 374 9.94 0.73 8.60
C PRO A 374 11.32 1.28 8.99
N LEU A 375 11.50 2.60 9.01
CA LEU A 375 12.75 3.19 9.47
C LEU A 375 13.05 2.81 10.93
N GLY A 376 12.03 2.92 11.80
CA GLY A 376 12.16 2.53 13.21
C GLY A 376 12.45 1.04 13.38
N ALA A 377 11.79 0.17 12.61
CA ALA A 377 12.06 -1.27 12.61
C ALA A 377 13.48 -1.58 12.12
N TYR A 378 13.96 -0.87 11.08
CA TYR A 378 15.32 -1.02 10.59
C TYR A 378 16.37 -0.61 11.64
N VAL A 379 16.20 0.54 12.29
CA VAL A 379 17.09 0.97 13.37
C VAL A 379 17.03 0.02 14.57
N GLY A 380 15.87 -0.58 14.83
CA GLY A 380 15.67 -1.59 15.87
C GLY A 380 16.21 -2.99 15.53
N GLY A 381 16.75 -3.21 14.33
CA GLY A 381 17.25 -4.53 13.90
C GLY A 381 16.17 -5.53 13.46
N PHE A 382 14.92 -5.09 13.34
CA PHE A 382 13.73 -5.90 13.03
C PHE A 382 13.27 -5.78 11.57
N TRP A 383 14.21 -5.63 10.64
CA TRP A 383 13.88 -5.37 9.23
C TRP A 383 14.66 -6.25 8.26
N HIS A 384 15.93 -6.51 8.54
CA HIS A 384 16.81 -7.21 7.61
C HIS A 384 16.74 -8.72 7.82
N SER A 385 16.57 -9.47 6.73
CA SER A 385 16.66 -10.93 6.77
C SER A 385 18.06 -11.40 7.13
N GLN A 386 18.16 -12.33 8.08
CA GLN A 386 19.43 -12.93 8.51
C GLN A 386 19.78 -14.21 7.74
N THR A 387 18.92 -14.67 6.81
CA THR A 387 19.21 -15.85 5.99
C THR A 387 20.37 -15.57 5.04
N LEU A 388 21.39 -16.44 5.07
CA LEU A 388 22.57 -16.33 4.20
C LEU A 388 22.19 -16.59 2.75
N ASP A 389 22.83 -15.86 1.83
CA ASP A 389 22.59 -16.05 0.39
C ASP A 389 23.04 -17.43 -0.10
N GLN A 390 24.03 -18.04 0.57
CA GLN A 390 24.47 -19.41 0.30
C GLN A 390 23.36 -20.43 0.58
N ASP A 391 22.63 -20.27 1.69
CA ASP A 391 21.49 -21.12 2.03
C ASP A 391 20.39 -20.97 0.98
N ARG A 392 20.12 -19.75 0.52
CA ARG A 392 19.15 -19.49 -0.56
C ARG A 392 19.55 -20.14 -1.87
N ILE A 393 20.82 -20.06 -2.26
CA ILE A 393 21.37 -20.71 -3.46
C ILE A 393 21.25 -22.24 -3.35
N TYR A 394 21.54 -22.81 -2.19
CA TYR A 394 21.38 -24.24 -1.97
C TYR A 394 19.91 -24.66 -2.07
N LEU A 395 19.01 -23.95 -1.39
CA LEU A 395 17.59 -24.28 -1.33
C LEU A 395 16.87 -24.09 -2.69
N ILE A 396 17.25 -23.08 -3.49
CA ILE A 396 16.65 -22.89 -4.82
C ILE A 396 17.02 -24.01 -5.80
N GLN A 397 18.21 -24.61 -5.66
CA GLN A 397 18.62 -25.76 -6.48
C GLN A 397 17.83 -27.03 -6.11
N HIS A 398 17.37 -27.12 -4.87
CA HIS A 398 16.58 -28.24 -4.35
C HIS A 398 15.08 -27.93 -4.26
N LEU A 399 14.58 -26.95 -5.03
CA LEU A 399 13.20 -26.45 -4.93
C LEU A 399 12.14 -27.57 -5.04
N ASN A 400 12.39 -28.57 -5.90
CA ASN A 400 11.47 -29.69 -6.15
C ASN A 400 11.40 -30.67 -4.96
N ALA A 401 12.41 -30.68 -4.08
CA ALA A 401 12.43 -31.50 -2.87
C ALA A 401 11.81 -30.80 -1.65
N ILE A 402 11.53 -29.50 -1.74
CA ILE A 402 11.01 -28.69 -0.63
C ILE A 402 9.50 -28.56 -0.79
N GLY A 403 8.80 -29.58 -0.28
CA GLY A 403 7.35 -29.62 -0.12
C GLY A 403 6.84 -28.76 1.04
N HIS A 404 5.52 -28.60 1.09
CA HIS A 404 4.80 -28.01 2.21
C HIS A 404 4.71 -28.94 3.41
#